data_AF-A0A7V5FGT4-F1
#
_entry.id   AF-A0A7V5FGT4-F1
#
_cell.length_a   1.000
_cell.length_b   1.000
_cell.length_c   1.000
_cell.angle_alpha   90.00
_cell.angle_beta   90.00
_cell.angle_gamma   90.00
#
_symmetry.space_group_name_H-M   'P 1'
#
loop_
_entity.id
_entity.type
_entity.pdbx_description
1 polymer ?
#
loop_
_entity_poly.entity_id
_entity_poly.type
_entity_poly.pdbx_seq_one_letter_code
_entity_poly.pdbx_strand_id
1 'polypeptide(L)' 'LNREIVKEFLEEKLEGVEIPGDVPFNDLVEAFCRYAENDYYEWLKDNYESFFHSLPEAQTDWNWIRERIRDYLSQEK' A
#
# COMPACT_ATOMS: atom_id res chain seq x y z
N LEU A 1 -10.09 1.20 1.54
CA LEU A 1 -10.09 2.19 2.64
C LEU A 1 -11.52 2.59 2.99
N ASN A 2 -11.83 2.74 4.28
CA ASN A 2 -13.13 3.27 4.71
C ASN A 2 -13.11 4.81 4.57
N ARG A 3 -13.98 5.36 3.72
CA ARG A 3 -14.01 6.80 3.41
C ARG A 3 -14.38 7.67 4.61
N GLU A 4 -15.24 7.19 5.52
CA GLU A 4 -15.63 7.92 6.72
C GLU A 4 -14.45 8.04 7.69
N ILE A 5 -13.73 6.95 7.93
CA ILE A 5 -12.51 6.95 8.76
C ILE A 5 -11.42 7.84 8.14
N VAL A 6 -11.24 7.76 6.82
CA VAL A 6 -10.27 8.62 6.12
C VAL A 6 -10.68 10.08 6.19
N LYS A 7 -11.98 10.38 6.12
CA LYS A 7 -12.49 11.74 6.27
C LYS A 7 -12.16 12.31 7.64
N GLU A 8 -12.47 11.59 8.72
CA GLU A 8 -12.13 12.02 10.09
C GLU A 8 -10.62 12.23 10.25
N PHE A 9 -9.81 11.31 9.71
CA PHE A 9 -8.36 11.44 9.70
C PHE A 9 -7.88 12.69 8.95
N LEU A 10 -8.43 12.97 7.77
CA LEU A 10 -8.04 14.15 6.99
C LEU A 10 -8.54 15.45 7.65
N GLU A 11 -9.71 15.44 8.30
CA GLU A 11 -10.20 16.59 9.06
C GLU A 11 -9.24 16.93 10.21
N GLU A 12 -8.73 15.92 10.93
CA GLU A 12 -7.70 16.11 11.97
C GLU A 12 -6.36 16.59 11.38
N LYS A 13 -5.88 15.96 10.30
CA LYS A 13 -4.55 16.26 9.74
C LYS A 13 -4.47 17.56 8.94
N LEU A 14 -5.60 18.04 8.42
CA LEU A 14 -5.68 19.29 7.69
C LEU A 14 -6.22 20.44 8.55
N GLU A 15 -6.30 20.25 9.87
CA GLU A 15 -6.65 21.33 10.79
C GLU A 15 -5.66 22.50 10.64
N GLY A 16 -6.17 23.70 10.35
CA GLY A 16 -5.36 24.89 10.10
C GLY A 16 -4.79 25.01 8.68
N VAL A 17 -5.08 24.05 7.78
CA VAL A 17 -4.73 24.15 6.36
C VAL A 17 -5.89 24.82 5.61
N GLU A 18 -5.60 25.89 4.87
CA GLU A 18 -6.59 26.53 4.01
C GLU A 18 -6.80 25.70 2.74
N ILE A 19 -7.96 25.04 2.65
CA ILE A 19 -8.35 24.28 1.47
C ILE A 19 -8.98 25.26 0.46
N PRO A 20 -8.54 25.27 -0.81
CA PRO A 20 -9.14 26.12 -1.84
C PRO A 20 -10.65 25.89 -1.95
N GLY A 21 -11.43 26.96 -2.08
CA GLY A 21 -12.90 26.89 -2.07
C GLY A 21 -13.50 26.15 -3.27
N ASP A 22 -12.73 25.92 -4.32
CA ASP A 22 -13.08 25.13 -5.49
C ASP A 22 -12.73 23.64 -5.36
N VAL A 23 -12.17 23.22 -4.22
CA VAL A 23 -11.85 21.81 -3.91
C VAL A 23 -12.81 21.31 -2.83
N PRO A 24 -13.87 20.57 -3.19
CA PRO A 24 -14.77 19.98 -2.22
C PRO A 24 -14.03 18.96 -1.35
N PHE A 25 -14.21 19.03 -0.03
CA PHE A 25 -13.50 18.15 0.91
C PHE A 25 -13.77 16.66 0.65
N ASN A 26 -14.98 16.30 0.24
CA ASN A 26 -15.30 14.90 -0.11
C ASN A 26 -14.54 14.42 -1.36
N ASP A 27 -14.28 15.30 -2.33
CA ASP A 27 -13.50 14.96 -3.51
C ASP A 27 -12.03 14.76 -3.15
N LEU A 28 -11.51 15.57 -2.21
CA LEU A 28 -10.17 15.39 -1.64
C LEU A 28 -10.04 14.04 -0.93
N VAL A 29 -11.04 13.65 -0.13
CA VAL A 29 -11.09 12.35 0.55
C VAL A 29 -11.05 11.20 -0.45
N GLU A 30 -11.87 11.27 -1.51
CA GLU A 30 -11.90 10.22 -2.54
C GLU A 30 -10.60 10.18 -3.34
N ALA A 31 -10.02 11.32 -3.69
CA ALA A 31 -8.72 11.40 -4.35
C ALA A 31 -7.61 10.77 -3.50
N PHE A 32 -7.56 11.09 -2.21
CA PHE A 32 -6.59 10.51 -1.28
C PHE A 32 -6.79 9.00 -1.13
N CYS A 33 -8.04 8.53 -1.00
CA CYS A 33 -8.32 7.10 -0.92
C CYS A 33 -7.82 6.35 -2.15
N ARG A 34 -8.11 6.87 -3.35
CA ARG A 34 -7.66 6.27 -4.61
C ARG A 34 -6.15 6.27 -4.75
N TYR A 35 -5.51 7.38 -4.37
CA TYR A 35 -4.05 7.48 -4.35
C TYR A 35 -3.45 6.40 -3.45
N ALA A 36 -3.89 6.32 -2.19
CA ALA A 36 -3.39 5.33 -1.25
C ALA A 36 -3.70 3.88 -1.66
N GLU A 37 -4.89 3.61 -2.22
CA GLU A 37 -5.26 2.29 -2.72
C GLU A 37 -4.40 1.89 -3.93
N ASN A 38 -4.26 2.78 -4.92
CA ASN A 38 -3.47 2.51 -6.12
C ASN A 38 -1.99 2.30 -5.77
N ASP A 39 -1.40 3.22 -5.01
CA ASP A 39 0.01 3.11 -4.59
C ASP A 39 0.24 1.82 -3.79
N TYR A 40 -0.69 1.44 -2.90
CA TYR A 40 -0.59 0.18 -2.18
C TYR A 40 -0.65 -1.03 -3.10
N TYR A 41 -1.56 -1.05 -4.07
CA TYR A 41 -1.68 -2.17 -5.01
C TYR A 41 -0.49 -2.26 -5.96
N GLU A 42 0.03 -1.14 -6.45
CA GLU A 42 1.23 -1.10 -7.28
C GLU A 42 2.44 -1.58 -6.51
N TRP A 43 2.66 -1.06 -5.29
CA TRP A 43 3.72 -1.55 -4.42
C TRP A 43 3.60 -3.05 -4.12
N LEU A 44 2.40 -3.52 -3.80
CA LEU A 44 2.17 -4.94 -3.52
C LEU A 44 2.44 -5.80 -4.76
N LYS A 45 2.03 -5.34 -5.94
CA LYS A 45 2.27 -6.02 -7.21
C LYS A 45 3.77 -6.10 -7.50
N ASP A 46 4.50 -5.00 -7.36
CA ASP A 46 5.94 -4.98 -7.60
C ASP A 46 6.70 -5.91 -6.64
N ASN A 47 6.28 -5.98 -5.38
CA ASN A 47 6.83 -6.90 -4.41
C ASN A 47 6.45 -8.36 -4.71
N TYR A 48 5.22 -8.61 -5.16
CA TYR A 48 4.80 -9.93 -5.61
C TYR A 48 5.68 -10.42 -6.78
N GLU A 49 5.85 -9.60 -7.81
CA GLU A 49 6.70 -9.92 -8.95
C GLU A 49 8.14 -10.16 -8.50
N SER A 50 8.67 -9.30 -7.63
CA SER A 50 10.04 -9.44 -7.10
C SER A 50 10.23 -10.70 -6.26
N PHE A 51 9.22 -11.12 -5.50
CA PHE A 51 9.30 -12.27 -4.61
C PHE A 51 9.07 -13.60 -5.35
N PHE A 52 8.11 -13.64 -6.27
CA PHE A 52 7.68 -14.88 -6.93
C PHE A 52 8.28 -15.08 -8.32
N HIS A 53 8.76 -14.02 -8.99
CA HIS A 53 9.30 -14.08 -10.35
C HIS A 53 10.72 -13.50 -10.42
N SER A 54 11.54 -13.75 -9.40
CA SER A 54 12.93 -13.29 -9.33
C SER A 54 13.90 -13.95 -10.31
N LEU A 55 13.47 -15.03 -10.99
CA LEU A 55 14.25 -15.73 -12.01
C LEU A 55 13.81 -15.35 -13.44
N PRO A 56 14.71 -15.46 -14.45
CA PRO A 56 14.33 -15.34 -15.86
C PRO A 56 13.18 -16.28 -16.23
N GLU A 57 12.36 -15.90 -17.21
CA GLU A 57 11.17 -16.64 -17.70
C GLU A 57 9.96 -16.70 -16.73
N ALA A 58 9.87 -15.78 -15.77
CA ALA A 58 8.75 -15.71 -14.81
C ALA A 58 8.55 -17.03 -14.02
N GLN A 59 9.64 -17.76 -13.79
CA GLN A 59 9.60 -18.97 -12.97
C GLN A 59 9.77 -18.62 -11.48
N THR A 60 9.01 -19.31 -10.65
CA THR A 60 9.12 -19.19 -9.19
C THR A 60 10.20 -20.11 -8.64
N ASP A 61 11.19 -19.53 -7.97
CA ASP A 61 12.18 -20.28 -7.19
C ASP A 61 11.61 -20.67 -5.82
N TRP A 62 10.94 -21.82 -5.79
CA TRP A 62 10.38 -22.36 -4.55
C TRP A 62 11.42 -22.76 -3.52
N ASN A 63 12.68 -23.01 -3.91
CA ASN A 63 13.73 -23.33 -2.94
C ASN A 63 14.15 -22.06 -2.20
N TRP A 64 14.39 -20.97 -2.92
CA TRP A 64 14.66 -19.65 -2.34
C TRP A 64 13.52 -19.19 -1.41
N ILE A 65 12.25 -19.34 -1.84
CA ILE A 65 11.10 -18.99 -0.98
C ILE A 65 11.07 -19.81 0.31
N ARG A 66 11.32 -21.13 0.24
CA ARG A 66 11.37 -21.98 1.45
C ARG A 66 12.49 -21.59 2.40
N GLU A 67 13.65 -21.17 1.87
CA GLU A 67 14.75 -20.64 2.69
C GLU A 67 14.34 -19.36 3.40
N ARG A 68 13.74 -18.39 2.68
CA ARG A 68 13.21 -17.16 3.29
C ARG A 68 12.23 -17.44 4.41
N ILE A 69 11.26 -18.35 4.21
CA ILE A 69 10.29 -18.74 5.24
C ILE A 69 11.00 -19.32 6.47
N ARG A 70 11.99 -20.21 6.26
CA ARG A 70 12.74 -20.82 7.35
C ARG A 70 13.52 -19.77 8.15
N ASP A 71 14.18 -18.84 7.45
CA ASP A 71 14.95 -17.76 8.07
C ASP A 71 14.03 -16.92 8.98
N TYR A 72 12.88 -16.46 8.48
CA TYR A 72 11.94 -15.67 9.29
C TYR A 72 11.42 -16.43 10.52
N LEU A 73 10.99 -17.68 10.34
CA LEU A 73 10.50 -18.51 11.46
C LEU A 73 11.59 -18.88 12.47
N SER A 74 12.87 -18.80 12.08
CA SER A 74 13.99 -19.03 12.99
C SER A 74 14.36 -17.80 13.82
N GLN A 75 13.98 -16.59 13.37
CA GLN A 75 14.23 -15.33 14.08
C GLN A 75 13.12 -14.96 15.08
N GLU A 76 11.98 -15.64 15.02
CA GLU A 76 10.85 -15.46 15.97
C GLU A 76 10.95 -16.36 17.22
N LYS A 77 12.09 -17.04 17.42
CA LYS A 77 12.39 -17.85 18.63
C LYS A 77 13.49 -17.21 19.46
#